data_AF-C8VDF9-F1
#
_entry.id   AF-C8VDF9-F1
#
_cell.length_a   1.000
_cell.length_b   1.000
_cell.length_c   1.000
_cell.angle_alpha   90.00
_cell.angle_beta   90.00
_cell.angle_gamma   90.00
#
_symmetry.space_group_name_H-M   'P 1'
#
loop_
_entity.id
_entity.type
_entity.pdbx_description
1 polymer ?
#
loop_
_entity_poly.entity_id
_entity_poly.type
_entity_poly.pdbx_seq_one_letter_code
_entity_poly.pdbx_strand_id
1 'polypeptide(L)'
;MSQSVRDNQWAEYKNEITSLYRKYALHDVMQQLSEKHGFHGSKNDYVKRLRLWGVKKNVKKNHAAGTWNYIDQQLKKRSLAGKKSNVSVNGKHYSNRRAQKEILRNVTQRDIFKRACESLPRSFLFFFFFFFLFFFSFFFFFFFF
;
A
#
# COMPACT_ATOMS: atom_id res chain seq x y z
N MET A 1 -18.27 -0.81 35.40
CA MET A 1 -16.95 -0.29 35.03
C MET A 1 -17.16 0.86 34.04
N SER A 2 -16.75 2.09 34.36
CA SER A 2 -16.90 3.22 33.46
C SER A 2 -16.04 3.04 32.20
N GLN A 3 -16.54 3.50 31.04
CA GLN A 3 -15.87 3.35 29.74
C GLN A 3 -14.45 3.95 29.75
N SER A 4 -14.23 5.03 30.50
CA SER A 4 -12.95 5.73 30.64
C SER A 4 -11.84 4.88 31.27
N VAL A 5 -12.16 4.06 32.28
CA VAL A 5 -11.16 3.20 32.94
C VAL A 5 -10.69 2.10 31.99
N ARG A 6 -11.60 1.50 31.23
CA ARG A 6 -11.28 0.49 30.22
C ARG A 6 -10.44 1.08 29.09
N ASP A 7 -10.76 2.28 28.63
CA ASP A 7 -9.97 2.97 27.59
C ASP A 7 -8.54 3.28 28.04
N ASN A 8 -8.35 3.64 29.32
CA ASN A 8 -7.02 3.86 29.90
C ASN A 8 -6.17 2.59 29.89
N GLN A 9 -6.75 1.44 30.27
CA GLN A 9 -6.04 0.14 30.21
C GLN A 9 -5.62 -0.23 28.78
N TRP A 10 -6.48 0.00 27.79
CA TRP A 10 -6.12 -0.22 26.38
C TRP A 10 -4.97 0.68 25.93
N ALA A 11 -4.89 1.91 26.43
CA ALA A 11 -3.80 2.83 26.12
C ALA A 11 -2.48 2.41 26.76
N GLU A 12 -2.52 1.90 28.00
CA GLU A 12 -1.37 1.37 28.73
C GLU A 12 -0.73 0.17 28.00
N TYR A 13 -1.54 -0.83 27.65
CA TYR A 13 -1.04 -2.05 26.98
C TYR A 13 -0.86 -1.90 25.47
N LYS A 14 -1.16 -0.74 24.88
CA LYS A 14 -1.09 -0.52 23.43
C LYS A 14 0.26 -0.93 22.84
N ASN A 15 1.36 -0.52 23.46
CA ASN A 15 2.70 -0.79 22.93
C ASN A 15 3.04 -2.29 22.99
N GLU A 16 2.66 -2.97 24.07
CA GLU A 16 2.86 -4.42 24.22
C GLU A 16 2.00 -5.20 23.22
N ILE A 17 0.69 -4.91 23.15
CA ILE A 17 -0.24 -5.52 22.19
C ILE A 17 0.28 -5.38 20.76
N THR A 18 0.73 -4.19 20.37
CA THR A 18 1.19 -3.94 19.00
C THR A 18 2.52 -4.63 18.69
N SER A 19 3.41 -4.78 19.67
CA SER A 19 4.66 -5.53 19.53
C SER A 19 4.39 -7.04 19.40
N LEU A 20 3.53 -7.59 20.27
CA LEU A 20 3.15 -9.00 20.25
C LEU A 20 2.42 -9.36 18.96
N TYR A 21 1.47 -8.51 18.51
CA TYR A 21 0.67 -8.77 17.31
C TYR A 21 1.49 -8.81 16.01
N ARG A 22 2.66 -8.16 15.99
CA ARG A 22 3.60 -8.26 14.85
C ARG A 22 4.27 -9.63 14.76
N LYS A 23 4.44 -10.32 15.90
CA LYS A 23 5.16 -11.59 15.99
C LYS A 23 4.21 -12.79 16.00
N TYR A 24 3.10 -12.70 16.72
CA TYR A 24 2.21 -13.84 17.01
C TYR A 24 0.83 -13.70 16.38
N ALA A 25 0.02 -14.77 16.44
CA ALA A 25 -1.39 -14.68 16.05
C ALA A 25 -2.19 -13.91 17.11
N LEU A 26 -3.36 -13.39 16.71
CA LEU A 26 -4.19 -12.60 17.63
C LEU A 26 -4.63 -13.41 18.86
N HIS A 27 -4.89 -14.70 18.67
CA HIS A 27 -5.23 -15.63 19.74
C HIS A 27 -4.12 -15.71 20.79
N ASP A 28 -2.87 -15.91 20.36
CA ASP A 28 -1.72 -16.03 21.27
C ASP A 28 -1.45 -14.71 22.00
N VAL A 29 -1.66 -13.57 21.33
CA VAL A 29 -1.56 -12.25 21.97
C VAL A 29 -2.59 -12.12 23.09
N MET A 30 -3.83 -12.54 22.85
CA MET A 30 -4.88 -12.54 23.87
C MET A 30 -4.53 -13.42 25.05
N GLN A 31 -4.02 -14.63 24.79
CA GLN A 31 -3.59 -15.57 25.83
C GLN A 31 -2.46 -15.00 26.70
N GLN A 32 -1.43 -14.41 26.07
CA GLN A 32 -0.32 -13.80 26.81
C GLN A 32 -0.77 -12.61 27.65
N LEU A 33 -1.70 -11.79 27.18
CA LEU A 33 -2.26 -10.68 27.95
C LEU A 33 -3.14 -11.14 29.11
N SER A 34 -3.87 -12.24 28.95
CA SER A 34 -4.63 -12.82 30.06
C SER A 34 -3.72 -13.44 31.11
N GLU A 35 -2.67 -14.16 30.71
CA GLU A 35 -1.75 -14.84 31.64
C GLU A 35 -0.88 -13.84 32.42
N LYS A 36 -0.39 -12.80 31.75
CA LYS A 36 0.58 -11.87 32.33
C LYS A 36 -0.06 -10.73 33.12
N HIS A 37 -1.20 -10.22 32.65
CA HIS A 37 -1.83 -9.01 33.21
C HIS A 37 -3.27 -9.24 33.65
N GLY A 38 -3.82 -10.46 33.51
CA GLY A 38 -5.24 -10.72 33.80
C GLY A 38 -6.19 -9.95 32.87
N PHE A 39 -5.71 -9.46 31.73
CA PHE A 39 -6.48 -8.58 30.87
C PHE A 39 -7.36 -9.37 29.88
N HIS A 40 -8.67 -9.31 30.09
CA HIS A 40 -9.66 -10.04 29.30
C HIS A 40 -10.41 -9.11 28.35
N GLY A 41 -10.20 -9.29 27.05
CA GLY A 41 -10.91 -8.55 25.99
C GLY A 41 -11.44 -9.49 24.92
N SER A 42 -12.58 -9.15 24.30
CA SER A 42 -13.11 -9.94 23.18
C SER A 42 -12.19 -9.82 21.96
N LYS A 43 -12.08 -10.88 21.16
CA LYS A 43 -11.35 -10.87 19.88
C LYS A 43 -11.75 -9.67 19.00
N ASN A 44 -13.05 -9.34 18.97
CA ASN A 44 -13.55 -8.20 18.19
C ASN A 44 -13.06 -6.85 18.73
N ASP A 45 -12.89 -6.72 20.04
CA ASP A 45 -12.36 -5.49 20.64
C ASP A 45 -10.90 -5.30 20.26
N TYR A 46 -10.10 -6.37 20.34
CA TYR A 46 -8.72 -6.33 19.87
C TYR A 46 -8.61 -5.93 18.39
N VAL A 47 -9.43 -6.54 17.51
CA VAL A 47 -9.44 -6.19 16.08
C VAL A 47 -9.80 -4.72 15.87
N LYS A 48 -10.82 -4.21 16.58
CA LYS A 48 -11.22 -2.81 16.53
C LYS A 48 -10.08 -1.89 16.99
N ARG A 49 -9.42 -2.21 18.11
CA ARG A 49 -8.31 -1.41 18.66
C ARG A 49 -7.10 -1.42 17.74
N LEU A 50 -6.69 -2.58 17.23
CA LEU A 50 -5.60 -2.70 16.25
C LEU A 50 -5.89 -1.89 14.98
N ARG A 51 -7.15 -1.90 14.51
CA ARG A 51 -7.59 -1.07 13.37
C ARG A 51 -7.52 0.41 13.68
N LEU A 52 -8.01 0.84 14.85
CA LEU A 52 -7.95 2.23 15.30
C LEU A 52 -6.50 2.72 15.44
N TRP A 53 -5.60 1.86 15.92
CA TRP A 53 -4.17 2.16 16.03
C TRP A 53 -3.41 2.04 14.71
N GLY A 54 -4.07 1.60 13.63
CA GLY A 54 -3.46 1.44 12.31
C GLY A 54 -2.42 0.31 12.23
N VAL A 55 -2.48 -0.67 13.13
CA VAL A 55 -1.49 -1.75 13.23
C VAL A 55 -1.89 -2.88 12.29
N LYS A 56 -1.03 -3.17 11.32
CA LYS A 56 -1.19 -4.27 10.37
C LYS A 56 -0.05 -5.27 10.56
N LYS A 57 -0.34 -6.56 10.43
CA LYS A 57 0.64 -7.65 10.63
C LYS A 57 1.74 -7.67 9.56
N ASN A 58 1.36 -7.52 8.28
CA ASN A 58 2.27 -7.65 7.14
C ASN A 58 2.43 -6.33 6.37
N VAL A 59 2.96 -5.28 7.00
CA VAL A 59 3.26 -4.04 6.28
C VAL A 59 4.51 -4.26 5.42
N LYS A 60 4.32 -4.42 4.10
CA LYS A 60 5.45 -4.41 3.15
C LYS A 60 6.23 -3.10 3.33
N LYS A 61 7.57 -3.13 3.25
CA LYS A 61 8.42 -1.92 3.34
C LYS A 61 7.93 -0.78 2.44
N ASN A 62 7.36 -1.12 1.28
CA ASN A 62 6.85 -0.16 0.30
C ASN A 62 5.32 0.03 0.35
N HIS A 63 4.65 -0.35 1.45
CA HIS A 63 3.18 -0.24 1.58
C HIS A 63 2.71 1.22 1.49
N ALA A 64 3.47 2.17 2.03
CA ALA A 64 3.17 3.61 1.90
C ALA A 64 3.22 4.05 0.43
N ALA A 65 4.29 3.70 -0.29
CA ALA A 65 4.44 3.97 -1.72
C ALA A 65 3.29 3.35 -2.53
N GLY A 66 2.94 2.08 -2.28
CA GLY A 66 1.81 1.41 -2.94
C GLY A 66 0.46 2.10 -2.70
N THR A 67 0.22 2.56 -1.46
CA THR A 67 -1.00 3.29 -1.10
C THR A 67 -1.09 4.63 -1.85
N TRP A 68 0.00 5.41 -1.84
CA TRP A 68 0.04 6.70 -2.53
C TRP A 68 0.03 6.57 -4.06
N ASN A 69 0.62 5.50 -4.59
CA ASN A 69 0.53 5.14 -6.01
C ASN A 69 -0.92 4.88 -6.44
N TYR A 70 -1.68 4.13 -5.64
CA TYR A 70 -3.10 3.89 -5.92
C TYR A 70 -3.91 5.20 -5.88
N ILE A 71 -3.66 6.04 -4.87
CA ILE A 71 -4.34 7.34 -4.73
C ILE A 71 -4.03 8.25 -5.94
N ASP A 72 -2.77 8.33 -6.38
CA ASP A 72 -2.37 9.09 -7.57
C ASP A 72 -3.17 8.66 -8.81
N GLN A 73 -3.32 7.35 -9.04
CA GLN A 73 -4.12 6.83 -10.15
C GLN A 73 -5.59 7.24 -10.06
N GLN A 74 -6.19 7.12 -8.87
CA GLN A 74 -7.59 7.47 -8.69
C GLN A 74 -7.82 8.97 -8.85
N LEU A 75 -6.92 9.81 -8.35
CA LEU A 75 -6.97 11.25 -8.56
C LEU A 75 -6.85 11.61 -10.04
N LYS A 76 -5.93 10.98 -10.79
CA LYS A 76 -5.79 11.17 -12.25
C LYS A 76 -7.05 10.77 -12.99
N LYS A 77 -7.60 9.58 -12.71
CA LYS A 77 -8.86 9.10 -13.32
C LYS A 77 -10.03 10.06 -13.04
N ARG A 78 -10.15 10.57 -11.82
CA ARG A 78 -11.22 11.50 -11.44
C ARG A 78 -11.01 12.90 -12.03
N SER A 79 -9.76 13.33 -12.17
CA SER A 79 -9.41 14.59 -12.85
C SER A 79 -9.78 14.54 -14.33
N LEU A 80 -9.58 13.41 -15.01
CA LEU A 80 -10.03 13.21 -16.39
C LEU A 80 -11.56 13.29 -16.50
N ALA A 81 -12.29 12.84 -15.48
CA ALA A 81 -13.74 13.00 -15.38
C ALA A 81 -14.18 14.38 -14.86
N GLY A 82 -13.27 15.34 -14.68
CA GLY A 82 -13.57 16.71 -14.22
C GLY A 82 -13.90 16.86 -12.73
N LYS A 83 -13.75 15.81 -11.90
CA LYS A 83 -14.18 15.80 -10.50
C LYS A 83 -13.02 16.08 -9.53
N LYS A 84 -13.05 17.23 -8.86
CA LYS A 84 -12.14 17.53 -7.74
C LYS A 84 -12.56 16.74 -6.49
N SER A 85 -11.67 15.91 -5.97
CA SER A 85 -11.99 14.98 -4.86
C SER A 85 -11.00 15.12 -3.71
N ASN A 86 -11.49 15.16 -2.47
CA ASN A 86 -10.64 15.12 -1.28
C ASN A 86 -10.30 13.66 -0.94
N VAL A 87 -9.11 13.41 -0.39
CA VAL A 87 -8.62 12.05 -0.12
C VAL A 87 -8.59 11.80 1.38
N SER A 88 -9.07 10.64 1.81
CA SER A 88 -8.97 10.20 3.21
C SER A 88 -8.14 8.93 3.29
N VAL A 89 -7.01 8.98 4.01
CA VAL A 89 -6.08 7.85 4.16
C VAL A 89 -5.91 7.54 5.63
N ASN A 90 -6.21 6.31 6.05
CA ASN A 90 -6.09 5.85 7.44
C ASN A 90 -6.76 6.80 8.46
N GLY A 91 -7.96 7.31 8.12
CA GLY A 91 -8.72 8.23 8.98
C GLY A 91 -8.22 9.68 8.98
N LYS A 92 -7.16 10.01 8.22
CA LYS A 92 -6.70 11.39 8.03
C LYS A 92 -7.24 11.96 6.73
N HIS A 93 -7.81 13.16 6.79
CA HIS A 93 -8.26 13.90 5.62
C HIS A 93 -7.12 14.73 5.01
N TYR A 94 -6.94 14.61 3.71
CA TYR A 94 -5.94 15.33 2.92
C TYR A 94 -6.65 16.18 1.87
N SER A 95 -6.33 17.48 1.86
CA SER A 95 -6.66 18.35 0.72
C SER A 95 -5.87 17.92 -0.52
N ASN A 96 -6.36 18.24 -1.71
CA ASN A 96 -5.68 17.89 -2.97
C ASN A 96 -4.21 18.31 -2.99
N ARG A 97 -3.90 19.54 -2.56
CA ARG A 97 -2.52 20.05 -2.48
C ARG A 97 -1.65 19.20 -1.54
N ARG A 98 -2.17 18.80 -0.38
CA ARG A 98 -1.43 17.99 0.59
C ARG A 98 -1.24 16.55 0.08
N ALA A 99 -2.27 15.99 -0.55
CA ALA A 99 -2.20 14.66 -1.17
C ALA A 99 -1.14 14.62 -2.29
N GLN A 100 -1.09 15.64 -3.16
CA GLN A 100 -0.05 15.74 -4.20
C GLN A 100 1.36 15.80 -3.61
N LYS A 101 1.57 16.55 -2.52
CA LYS A 101 2.88 16.61 -1.84
C LYS A 101 3.29 15.24 -1.27
N GLU A 102 2.35 14.49 -0.70
CA GLU A 102 2.61 13.13 -0.20
C GLU A 102 2.84 12.12 -1.34
N ILE A 103 2.18 12.28 -2.49
CA ILE A 103 2.44 11.48 -3.68
C ILE A 103 3.88 11.71 -4.14
N LEU A 104 4.32 12.96 -4.30
CA LEU A 104 5.67 13.28 -4.74
C LEU A 104 6.77 12.72 -3.83
N ARG A 105 6.50 12.59 -2.53
CA ARG A 105 7.43 12.04 -1.55
C ARG A 105 7.55 10.52 -1.61
N ASN A 106 6.42 9.84 -1.87
CA ASN A 106 6.31 8.39 -1.69
C ASN A 106 6.28 7.60 -3.01
N VAL A 107 5.94 8.25 -4.13
CA VAL A 107 5.86 7.63 -5.45
C VAL A 107 7.18 7.86 -6.19
N THR A 108 7.93 6.78 -6.41
CA THR A 108 9.21 6.85 -7.10
C THR A 108 9.04 6.75 -8.61
N GLN A 109 10.04 7.22 -9.37
CA GLN A 109 10.05 7.07 -10.84
C GLN A 109 9.93 5.60 -11.29
N ARG A 110 10.48 4.64 -10.52
CA ARG A 110 10.32 3.20 -10.80
C ARG A 110 8.86 2.78 -10.75
N ASP A 111 8.08 3.28 -9.80
CA ASP A 111 6.66 2.98 -9.70
C ASP A 111 5.85 3.62 -10.84
N ILE A 112 6.28 4.78 -11.33
CA ILE A 112 5.71 5.42 -12.52
C ILE A 112 5.99 4.56 -13.76
N PHE A 113 7.25 4.17 -13.96
CA PHE A 113 7.69 3.38 -15.11
C PHE A 113 7.06 1.99 -15.14
N LYS A 114 7.01 1.31 -13.99
CA LYS A 114 6.35 0.00 -13.86
C LYS A 114 4.88 0.07 -14.27
N ARG A 115 4.16 1.13 -13.88
CA ARG A 115 2.77 1.36 -14.29
C ARG A 115 2.64 1.60 -15.79
N ALA A 116 3.52 2.42 -16.37
CA ALA A 116 3.50 2.68 -17.80
C ALA A 116 3.67 1.38 -18.59
N CYS A 117 4.61 0.53 -18.18
CA CYS A 117 4.85 -0.79 -18.78
C CYS A 117 3.66 -1.76 -18.58
N GLU A 118 3.05 -1.80 -17.39
CA GLU A 118 1.85 -2.62 -17.11
C GLU A 118 0.61 -2.19 -17.90
N SER A 119 0.50 -0.91 -18.26
CA SER A 119 -0.62 -0.37 -19.05
C SER A 119 -0.49 -0.60 -20.56
N LEU A 120 0.68 -1.01 -21.05
CA LEU A 120 0.88 -1.34 -22.45
C LEU A 120 0.37 -2.77 -22.72
N PRO A 121 -0.44 -3.00 -23.77
CA PRO A 121 -0.88 -4.33 -24.11
C PRO A 121 0.33 -5.20 -24.47
N ARG A 122 0.42 -6.40 -23.89
CA ARG A 122 1.53 -7.35 -24.10
C ARG A 122 1.77 -7.71 -25.59
N SER A 123 0.80 -7.45 -26.47
CA SER A 123 0.90 -7.63 -27.91
C SER A 123 1.90 -6.67 -28.60
N PHE A 124 2.26 -5.54 -27.98
CA PHE A 124 3.22 -4.60 -28.58
C PHE A 124 4.69 -5.04 -28.45
N LEU A 125 5.03 -5.95 -27.53
CA LEU A 125 6.38 -6.50 -27.39
C LEU A 125 6.74 -7.51 -28.49
N PHE A 126 5.75 -8.08 -29.20
CA PHE A 126 5.98 -8.99 -30.32
C PHE A 126 6.31 -8.27 -31.64
N PHE A 127 5.75 -7.07 -31.86
CA PHE A 127 5.98 -6.31 -33.10
C PHE A 127 7.39 -5.74 -33.20
N PHE A 128 8.01 -5.37 -32.08
CA PHE A 128 9.39 -4.86 -32.07
C PHE A 128 10.43 -5.93 -32.40
N PHE A 129 10.16 -7.20 -32.05
CA PHE A 129 11.06 -8.32 -32.35
C PHE A 129 10.95 -8.78 -33.82
N PHE A 130 9.77 -8.70 -34.42
CA PHE A 130 9.57 -9.12 -35.82
C PHE A 130 10.06 -8.07 -36.84
N PHE A 131 10.00 -6.78 -36.51
CA PHE A 131 10.49 -5.73 -37.43
C PHE A 131 12.02 -5.69 -37.51
N PHE A 132 12.74 -6.10 -36.45
CA PHE A 132 14.20 -6.12 -36.42
C PHE A 132 14.80 -7.34 -37.14
N LEU A 133 14.07 -8.46 -37.26
CA LEU A 133 14.53 -9.63 -38.02
C LEU A 133 14.36 -9.50 -39.53
N PHE A 134 13.47 -8.62 -40.01
CA PHE A 134 13.22 -8.47 -41.45
C PHE A 134 14.18 -7.47 -42.12
N PHE A 135 14.72 -6.49 -41.39
CA PHE A 135 15.67 -5.51 -41.94
C PHE A 135 17.13 -5.99 -41.97
N PHE A 136 17.50 -6.98 -41.15
CA PHE A 136 18.88 -7.49 -41.12
C PHE A 136 19.20 -8.51 -42.23
N SER A 137 18.19 -8.99 -42.98
CA SER A 137 18.41 -9.99 -44.03
C SER A 137 18.67 -9.39 -45.42
N PHE A 138 18.53 -8.07 -45.61
CA PHE A 138 18.69 -7.44 -46.94
C PHE A 138 20.04 -6.74 -47.15
N PHE A 139 20.85 -6.57 -46.10
CA PHE A 139 22.11 -5.81 -46.20
C PHE A 139 23.36 -6.66 -46.49
N PHE A 140 23.24 -7.99 -46.57
CA PHE A 140 24.39 -8.89 -46.71
C PHE A 140 24.70 -9.33 -48.16
N PHE A 141 23.95 -8.87 -49.16
CA PHE A 141 24.08 -9.37 -50.54
C PHE A 141 24.84 -8.46 -51.53
N PHE A 142 25.43 -7.34 -51.10
CA PHE A 142 25.98 -6.34 -52.03
C PHE A 142 27.48 -6.04 -51.90
N PHE A 143 28.26 -6.85 -51.18
CA PHE A 143 29.69 -6.54 -50.94
C PHE A 143 30.68 -7.61 -51.42
N PHE A 144 30.30 -8.46 -52.38
CA PHE A 144 31.26 -9.38 -53.00
C PHE A 144 30.98 -9.51 -54.50
N PHE A 145 31.51 -8.57 -55.29
CA PHE A 145 31.92 -8.79 -56.67
C PHE A 145 33.08 -7.86 -57.02
#